data_AF-A0A1G1ZUY1-F1
#
_entry.id   AF-A0A1G1ZUY1-F1
#
_cell.length_a   1.000
_cell.length_b   1.000
_cell.length_c   1.000
_cell.angle_alpha   90.00
_cell.angle_beta   90.00
_cell.angle_gamma   90.00
#
_symmetry.space_group_name_H-M   'P 1'
#
loop_
_entity.id
_entity.type
_entity.pdbx_description
1 polymer ?
#
loop_
_entity_poly.entity_id
_entity_poly.type
_entity_poly.pdbx_seq_one_letter_code
_entity_poly.pdbx_strand_id
1 'polypeptide(L)'
;MSKLEIWLEDEPRGRRLFFWMVLPALGLFFYNLILTGIISLFILLDLDDDPVEFGIKIVSFKLPIILLGVAFIEELLFRLAPLSLALYGPENSKITDVLVMVVISSIIFGVLHGGYFNILFQGVDGLVFCLVFLKCGGWHHCYWKAIGASTVCHAFFNLLISYLAYFMHGV
;
A
#
# COMPACT_ATOMS: atom_id res chain seq x y z
N MET A 1 -14.66 -3.94 23.19
CA MET A 1 -13.83 -4.17 21.98
C MET A 1 -14.72 -4.52 20.82
N SER A 2 -14.57 -3.80 19.72
CA SER A 2 -15.16 -4.06 18.41
C SER A 2 -14.55 -5.32 17.77
N LYS A 3 -15.23 -5.87 16.76
CA LYS A 3 -14.70 -7.01 15.97
C LYS A 3 -13.36 -6.66 15.32
N LEU A 4 -13.16 -5.40 14.93
CA LEU A 4 -11.92 -4.94 14.33
C LEU A 4 -10.77 -4.96 15.33
N GLU A 5 -10.99 -4.45 16.55
CA GLU A 5 -9.97 -4.51 17.62
C GLU A 5 -9.59 -5.95 17.94
N ILE A 6 -10.57 -6.83 18.12
CA ILE A 6 -10.30 -8.27 18.35
C ILE A 6 -9.48 -8.87 17.21
N TRP A 7 -9.78 -8.49 15.96
CA TRP A 7 -9.00 -8.91 14.81
C TRP A 7 -7.59 -8.32 14.82
N LEU A 8 -7.39 -7.06 15.23
CA LEU A 8 -6.07 -6.43 15.33
C LEU A 8 -5.19 -7.06 16.42
N GLU A 9 -5.80 -7.50 17.54
CA GLU A 9 -5.11 -8.21 18.63
C GLU A 9 -4.56 -9.60 18.21
N ASP A 10 -5.17 -10.27 17.22
CA ASP A 10 -4.69 -11.57 16.70
C ASP A 10 -3.49 -11.39 15.75
N GLU A 11 -2.36 -10.94 16.28
CA GLU A 11 -1.15 -10.67 15.51
C GLU A 11 -0.66 -11.92 14.74
N PRO A 12 -0.40 -11.83 13.42
CA PRO A 12 0.13 -12.94 12.67
C PRO A 12 1.60 -13.24 13.02
N ARG A 13 1.92 -14.53 13.05
CA ARG A 13 3.27 -15.06 13.34
C ARG A 13 3.65 -16.18 12.37
N GLY A 14 4.95 -16.40 12.19
CA GLY A 14 5.48 -17.45 11.31
C GLY A 14 4.91 -17.36 9.89
N ARG A 15 4.35 -18.47 9.39
CA ARG A 15 3.76 -18.53 8.04
C ARG A 15 2.58 -17.58 7.83
N ARG A 16 1.80 -17.28 8.88
CA ARG A 16 0.68 -16.31 8.78
C ARG A 16 1.20 -14.92 8.41
N LEU A 17 2.35 -14.51 8.97
CA LEU A 17 2.95 -13.21 8.67
C LEU A 17 3.32 -13.09 7.19
N PHE A 18 3.87 -14.17 6.61
CA PHE A 18 4.16 -14.23 5.18
C PHE A 18 2.92 -13.98 4.31
N PHE A 19 1.79 -14.63 4.63
CA PHE A 19 0.54 -14.39 3.89
C PHE A 19 0.04 -12.96 4.01
N TRP A 20 0.25 -12.30 5.16
CA TRP A 20 -0.09 -10.88 5.34
C TRP A 20 0.83 -9.92 4.57
N MET A 21 2.00 -10.36 4.11
CA MET A 21 2.86 -9.59 3.22
C MET A 21 2.50 -9.81 1.73
N VAL A 22 2.01 -11.00 1.37
CA VAL A 22 1.83 -11.39 -0.04
C VAL A 22 0.40 -11.23 -0.53
N LEU A 23 -0.59 -11.72 0.22
CA LEU A 23 -1.98 -11.75 -0.24
C LEU A 23 -2.58 -10.35 -0.44
N PRO A 24 -2.34 -9.36 0.44
CA PRO A 24 -2.83 -8.00 0.21
C PRO A 24 -2.23 -7.38 -1.04
N ALA A 25 -0.92 -7.55 -1.28
CA ALA A 25 -0.26 -7.08 -2.49
C ALA A 25 -0.84 -7.70 -3.77
N LEU A 26 -1.13 -9.01 -3.77
CA LEU A 26 -1.81 -9.67 -4.88
C LEU A 26 -3.24 -9.14 -5.08
N GLY A 27 -3.98 -8.94 -3.98
CA GLY A 27 -5.32 -8.36 -4.02
C GLY A 27 -5.32 -6.96 -4.64
N LEU A 28 -4.39 -6.11 -4.21
CA LEU A 28 -4.19 -4.78 -4.79
C LEU A 28 -3.79 -4.85 -6.26
N PHE A 29 -2.90 -5.77 -6.63
CA PHE A 29 -2.51 -5.96 -8.04
C PHE A 29 -3.72 -6.26 -8.93
N PHE A 30 -4.57 -7.21 -8.53
CA PHE A 30 -5.79 -7.52 -9.28
C PHE A 30 -6.82 -6.39 -9.24
N TYR A 31 -6.95 -5.69 -8.10
CA TYR A 31 -7.81 -4.52 -7.99
C TYR A 31 -7.41 -3.44 -9.00
N ASN A 32 -6.11 -3.07 -9.03
CA ASN A 32 -5.57 -2.09 -9.96
C ASN A 32 -5.74 -2.56 -11.42
N LEU A 33 -5.48 -3.83 -11.73
CA LEU A 33 -5.68 -4.38 -13.07
C LEU A 33 -7.14 -4.26 -13.55
N ILE A 34 -8.09 -4.64 -12.69
CA ILE A 34 -9.53 -4.55 -13.00
C ILE A 34 -9.95 -3.09 -13.16
N LEU A 35 -9.53 -2.21 -12.24
CA LEU A 35 -9.88 -0.80 -12.28
C LEU A 35 -9.34 -0.12 -13.54
N THR A 36 -8.07 -0.34 -13.88
CA THR A 36 -7.48 0.14 -15.13
C THR A 36 -8.26 -0.39 -16.33
N GLY A 37 -8.59 -1.69 -16.38
CA GLY A 37 -9.38 -2.26 -17.48
C GLY A 37 -10.78 -1.64 -17.62
N ILE A 38 -11.45 -1.35 -16.50
CA ILE A 38 -12.74 -0.64 -16.50
C ILE A 38 -12.58 0.77 -17.04
N ILE A 39 -11.61 1.54 -16.52
CA ILE A 39 -11.35 2.92 -16.97
C ILE A 39 -10.99 2.95 -18.45
N SER A 40 -10.10 2.05 -18.91
CA SER A 40 -9.74 1.91 -20.32
C SER A 40 -10.95 1.58 -21.19
N LEU A 41 -11.90 0.77 -20.73
CA LEU A 41 -13.15 0.53 -21.49
C LEU A 41 -13.99 1.80 -21.64
N PHE A 42 -14.01 2.68 -20.63
CA PHE A 42 -14.69 3.96 -20.71
C PHE A 42 -13.93 4.99 -21.57
N ILE A 43 -12.59 4.97 -21.56
CA ILE A 43 -11.74 5.88 -22.35
C ILE A 43 -11.64 5.45 -23.82
N LEU A 44 -11.63 4.14 -24.12
CA LEU A 44 -11.71 3.62 -25.50
C LEU A 44 -13.01 4.01 -26.22
N LEU A 45 -14.03 4.42 -25.47
CA LEU A 45 -15.26 5.01 -26.01
C LEU A 45 -15.10 6.51 -26.36
N ASP A 46 -13.95 7.12 -26.09
CA ASP A 46 -13.73 8.58 -26.16
C ASP A 46 -12.43 9.03 -26.88
N LEU A 47 -11.70 8.14 -27.56
CA LEU A 47 -10.56 8.36 -28.50
C LEU A 47 -9.58 9.54 -28.20
N ASP A 48 -8.29 9.23 -27.96
CA ASP A 48 -7.09 9.50 -28.81
C ASP A 48 -5.85 9.39 -27.88
N ASP A 49 -4.96 8.43 -28.15
CA ASP A 49 -3.84 8.08 -27.26
C ASP A 49 -2.51 8.69 -27.74
N ASP A 50 -1.98 9.66 -27.00
CA ASP A 50 -0.55 9.98 -27.02
C ASP A 50 0.19 9.12 -25.97
N PRO A 51 1.20 8.33 -26.36
CA PRO A 51 1.94 7.50 -25.41
C PRO A 51 2.86 8.36 -24.53
N VAL A 52 2.66 8.27 -23.22
CA VAL A 52 3.57 8.86 -22.23
C VAL A 52 4.71 7.88 -21.93
N GLU A 53 5.93 8.23 -22.34
CA GLU A 53 7.15 7.49 -21.97
C GLU A 53 7.56 7.77 -20.52
N PHE A 54 7.63 6.72 -19.69
CA PHE A 54 8.30 6.76 -18.38
C PHE A 54 9.59 5.91 -18.40
N GLY A 55 10.73 6.55 -18.14
CA GLY A 55 12.06 5.96 -18.30
C GLY A 55 12.74 5.59 -16.98
N ILE A 56 12.49 4.38 -16.49
CA ILE A 56 13.46 3.60 -15.70
C ILE A 56 13.50 2.22 -16.35
N LYS A 57 14.67 1.75 -16.81
CA LYS A 57 14.80 0.40 -17.39
C LYS A 57 14.40 -0.64 -16.33
N ILE A 58 13.25 -1.29 -16.52
CA ILE A 58 12.65 -2.21 -15.54
C ILE A 58 13.51 -3.48 -15.38
N VAL A 59 14.41 -3.76 -16.34
CA VAL A 59 15.26 -4.97 -16.39
C VAL A 59 16.52 -4.91 -15.51
N SER A 60 16.65 -3.94 -14.60
CA SER A 60 17.83 -3.85 -13.72
C SER A 60 17.73 -4.82 -12.54
N PHE A 61 18.78 -5.61 -12.28
CA PHE A 61 18.91 -6.41 -11.05
C PHE A 61 18.80 -5.57 -9.75
N LYS A 62 19.01 -4.25 -9.85
CA LYS A 62 18.88 -3.32 -8.71
C LYS A 62 17.43 -2.93 -8.42
N LEU A 63 16.48 -3.18 -9.32
CA LEU A 63 15.10 -2.72 -9.19
C LEU A 63 14.45 -3.17 -7.88
N PRO A 64 14.50 -4.45 -7.45
CA PRO A 64 13.88 -4.85 -6.18
C PRO A 64 14.45 -4.13 -4.96
N ILE A 65 15.75 -3.84 -4.96
CA ILE A 65 16.42 -3.13 -3.85
C ILE A 65 15.99 -1.67 -3.83
N ILE A 66 15.89 -1.03 -5.00
CA ILE A 66 15.42 0.36 -5.13
C ILE A 66 13.96 0.45 -4.66
N LEU A 67 13.09 -0.44 -5.15
CA LEU A 67 11.68 -0.47 -4.76
C LEU A 67 11.52 -0.70 -3.26
N LEU A 68 12.32 -1.59 -2.66
CA LEU A 68 12.31 -1.79 -1.21
C LEU A 68 12.73 -0.54 -0.44
N GLY A 69 13.76 0.16 -0.90
CA GLY A 69 14.24 1.39 -0.27
C GLY A 69 13.23 2.54 -0.36
N VAL A 70 12.61 2.73 -1.53
CA VAL A 70 11.56 3.74 -1.73
C VAL A 70 10.33 3.40 -0.88
N ALA A 71 9.84 2.16 -0.96
CA ALA A 71 8.70 1.70 -0.16
C ALA A 71 8.97 1.89 1.34
N PHE A 72 10.19 1.61 1.82
CA PHE A 72 10.53 1.81 3.23
C PHE A 72 10.38 3.27 3.68
N ILE A 73 10.84 4.22 2.87
CA ILE A 73 10.71 5.66 3.15
C ILE A 73 9.23 6.05 3.17
N GLU A 74 8.45 5.58 2.19
CA GLU A 74 7.02 5.86 2.13
C GLU A 74 6.26 5.25 3.33
N GLU A 75 6.61 4.04 3.75
CA GLU A 75 6.02 3.41 4.93
C GLU A 75 6.35 4.16 6.22
N LEU A 76 7.55 4.74 6.33
CA LEU A 76 7.89 5.62 7.46
C LEU A 76 7.01 6.87 7.50
N LEU A 77 6.84 7.54 6.35
CA LEU A 77 6.13 8.81 6.26
C LEU A 77 4.62 8.65 6.40
N PHE A 78 4.03 7.65 5.75
CA PHE A 78 2.59 7.50 5.64
C PHE A 78 2.00 6.47 6.60
N ARG A 79 2.80 5.60 7.22
CA ARG A 79 2.27 4.61 8.18
C ARG A 79 2.82 4.89 9.56
N LEU A 80 4.14 4.79 9.74
CA LEU A 80 4.73 4.95 11.07
C LEU A 80 4.36 6.30 11.68
N ALA A 81 4.65 7.41 11.02
CA ALA A 81 4.42 8.75 11.59
C ALA A 81 2.94 9.00 11.98
N PRO A 82 1.94 8.87 11.09
CA PRO A 82 0.56 9.17 11.46
C PRO A 82 -0.06 8.13 12.40
N LEU A 83 0.23 6.84 12.22
CA LEU A 83 -0.41 5.79 13.01
C LEU A 83 0.22 5.65 14.40
N SER A 84 1.54 5.86 14.54
CA SER A 84 2.15 5.90 15.88
C SER A 84 1.62 7.07 16.71
N LEU A 85 1.33 8.22 16.08
CA LEU A 85 0.70 9.35 16.76
C LEU A 85 -0.72 9.01 17.21
N ALA A 86 -1.51 8.36 16.35
CA ALA A 86 -2.87 7.90 16.70
C ALA A 86 -2.88 6.85 17.82
N LEU A 87 -1.80 6.06 17.91
CA LEU A 87 -1.61 5.03 18.92
C LEU A 87 -0.89 5.56 20.18
N TYR A 88 -0.44 6.82 20.19
CA TYR A 88 0.28 7.41 21.31
C TYR A 88 -0.71 7.89 22.40
N GLY A 89 -0.67 7.26 23.57
CA GLY A 89 -1.41 7.73 24.74
C GLY A 89 -1.57 6.66 25.82
N PRO A 90 -1.75 7.03 27.11
CA PRO A 90 -1.55 6.06 28.19
C PRO A 90 -2.61 4.98 28.34
N GLU A 91 -3.86 5.14 27.90
CA GLU A 91 -4.90 4.14 28.25
C GLU A 91 -6.02 3.85 27.24
N ASN A 92 -6.21 4.58 26.14
CA ASN A 92 -7.25 4.24 25.13
C ASN A 92 -7.01 5.02 23.83
N SER A 93 -6.10 4.57 22.96
CA SER A 93 -6.18 4.97 21.56
C SER A 93 -7.51 4.43 21.02
N LYS A 94 -8.49 5.32 20.85
CA LYS A 94 -9.79 4.90 20.36
C LYS A 94 -9.58 4.38 18.95
N ILE A 95 -10.10 3.20 18.65
CA ILE A 95 -10.07 2.63 17.30
C ILE A 95 -10.59 3.62 16.25
N THR A 96 -11.50 4.53 16.63
CA THR A 96 -11.99 5.63 15.78
C THR A 96 -10.87 6.56 15.32
N ASP A 97 -9.96 6.94 16.22
CA ASP A 97 -8.92 7.92 15.93
C ASP A 97 -7.86 7.30 15.00
N VAL A 98 -7.57 6.01 15.24
CA VAL A 98 -6.72 5.21 14.35
C VAL A 98 -7.35 5.10 12.97
N LEU A 99 -8.65 4.79 12.87
CA LEU A 99 -9.33 4.70 11.57
C LEU A 99 -9.38 6.03 10.82
N VAL A 100 -9.59 7.14 11.53
CA VAL A 100 -9.51 8.47 10.94
C VAL A 100 -8.12 8.72 10.36
N MET A 101 -7.06 8.38 11.09
CA MET A 101 -5.69 8.54 10.59
C MET A 101 -5.36 7.59 9.44
N VAL A 102 -5.90 6.37 9.42
CA VAL A 102 -5.81 5.46 8.25
C VAL A 102 -6.41 6.13 7.02
N VAL A 103 -7.62 6.67 7.12
CA VAL A 103 -8.31 7.30 5.99
C VAL A 103 -7.56 8.55 5.52
N ILE A 104 -7.19 9.45 6.44
CA ILE A 104 -6.47 10.68 6.10
C ILE A 104 -5.14 10.35 5.42
N SER A 105 -4.34 9.46 6.01
CA SER A 105 -3.04 9.09 5.44
C SER A 105 -3.18 8.47 4.05
N SER A 106 -4.19 7.63 3.87
CA SER A 106 -4.49 6.99 2.58
C SER A 106 -4.87 7.99 1.50
N ILE A 107 -5.72 8.98 1.83
CA ILE A 107 -6.09 10.06 0.90
C ILE A 107 -4.87 10.88 0.51
N ILE A 108 -4.05 11.29 1.49
CA ILE A 108 -2.83 12.06 1.23
C ILE A 108 -1.87 11.27 0.36
N PHE A 109 -1.68 9.97 0.66
CA PHE A 109 -0.85 9.08 -0.15
C PHE A 109 -1.35 9.04 -1.61
N GLY A 110 -2.65 8.87 -1.84
CA GLY A 110 -3.23 8.90 -3.19
C GLY A 110 -3.01 10.22 -3.93
N VAL A 111 -3.28 11.35 -3.27
CA VAL A 111 -3.12 12.70 -3.87
C VAL A 111 -1.66 12.97 -4.27
N LEU A 112 -0.70 12.59 -3.43
CA LEU A 112 0.72 12.83 -3.68
C LEU A 112 1.29 11.98 -4.83
N HIS A 113 0.61 10.89 -5.21
CA HIS A 113 1.05 10.01 -6.30
C HIS A 113 0.41 10.34 -7.66
N GLY A 114 -0.43 11.37 -7.76
CA GLY A 114 -0.97 11.83 -9.06
C GLY A 114 -2.32 12.56 -9.00
N GLY A 115 -2.60 13.26 -7.90
CA GLY A 115 -3.80 14.06 -7.73
C GLY A 115 -5.03 13.26 -7.30
N TYR A 116 -6.21 13.89 -7.38
CA TYR A 116 -7.44 13.36 -6.80
C TYR A 116 -7.90 12.03 -7.40
N PHE A 117 -7.67 11.79 -8.70
CA PHE A 117 -8.01 10.52 -9.34
C PHE A 117 -7.19 9.35 -8.78
N ASN A 118 -5.94 9.60 -8.40
CA ASN A 118 -5.08 8.57 -7.78
C ASN A 118 -5.48 8.20 -6.36
N ILE A 119 -6.46 8.87 -5.75
CA ILE A 119 -7.06 8.38 -4.50
C ILE A 119 -7.72 7.01 -4.73
N LEU A 120 -8.30 6.75 -5.91
CA LEU A 120 -8.95 5.47 -6.21
C LEU A 120 -7.95 4.33 -6.38
N PHE A 121 -6.76 4.61 -6.92
CA PHE A 121 -5.69 3.62 -7.08
C PHE A 121 -4.83 3.58 -5.82
N GLN A 122 -3.94 4.56 -5.73
CA GLN A 122 -2.92 4.67 -4.70
C GLN A 122 -3.52 4.91 -3.31
N GLY A 123 -4.65 5.62 -3.20
CA GLY A 123 -5.30 5.77 -1.89
C GLY A 123 -5.87 4.47 -1.33
N VAL A 124 -6.37 3.56 -2.17
CA VAL A 124 -6.82 2.23 -1.73
C VAL A 124 -5.62 1.35 -1.35
N ASP A 125 -4.53 1.42 -2.11
CA ASP A 125 -3.25 0.79 -1.75
C ASP A 125 -2.76 1.32 -0.38
N GLY A 126 -2.85 2.65 -0.21
CA GLY A 126 -2.77 3.43 1.02
C GLY A 126 -3.35 2.72 2.23
N LEU A 127 -4.65 2.48 2.13
CA LEU A 127 -5.49 1.89 3.16
C LEU A 127 -5.07 0.47 3.49
N VAL A 128 -4.82 -0.35 2.46
CA VAL A 128 -4.42 -1.75 2.64
C VAL A 128 -3.06 -1.86 3.33
N PHE A 129 -2.07 -1.04 2.97
CA PHE A 129 -0.78 -1.04 3.66
C PHE A 129 -0.89 -0.56 5.10
N CYS A 130 -1.79 0.39 5.41
CA CYS A 130 -2.10 0.76 6.79
C CYS A 130 -2.66 -0.44 7.59
N LEU A 131 -3.56 -1.22 6.99
CA LEU A 131 -4.09 -2.43 7.63
C LEU A 131 -3.00 -3.49 7.85
N VAL A 132 -2.10 -3.68 6.89
CA VAL A 132 -0.94 -4.58 7.04
C VAL A 132 -0.04 -4.11 8.19
N PHE A 133 0.27 -2.82 8.25
CA PHE A 133 1.05 -2.23 9.34
C PHE A 133 0.40 -2.49 10.71
N LEU A 134 -0.88 -2.14 10.86
CA LEU A 134 -1.60 -2.30 12.13
C LEU A 134 -1.66 -3.79 12.54
N LYS A 135 -2.02 -4.66 11.59
CA LYS A 135 -2.17 -6.11 11.83
C LYS A 135 -0.85 -6.79 12.17
N CYS A 136 0.27 -6.37 11.57
CA CYS A 136 1.57 -7.06 11.69
C CYS A 136 2.45 -6.55 12.84
N GLY A 137 1.91 -5.73 13.73
CA GLY A 137 2.59 -5.31 14.96
C GLY A 137 2.33 -3.86 15.35
N GLY A 138 1.80 -3.04 14.44
CA GLY A 138 1.57 -1.62 14.69
C GLY A 138 0.63 -1.40 15.86
N TRP A 139 -0.46 -2.17 15.92
CA TRP A 139 -1.43 -2.16 17.03
C TRP A 139 -0.79 -2.51 18.39
N HIS A 140 0.24 -3.36 18.40
CA HIS A 140 0.94 -3.81 19.59
C HIS A 140 2.21 -2.99 19.88
N HIS A 141 2.34 -1.80 19.27
CA HIS A 141 3.52 -0.93 19.36
C HIS A 141 4.84 -1.58 18.91
N CYS A 142 4.77 -2.70 18.19
CA CYS A 142 5.91 -3.39 17.60
C CYS A 142 6.24 -2.78 16.23
N TYR A 143 6.54 -1.48 16.21
CA TYR A 143 6.58 -0.67 15.00
C TYR A 143 7.58 -1.15 13.95
N TRP A 144 8.79 -1.59 14.34
CA TRP A 144 9.78 -2.07 13.37
C TRP A 144 9.34 -3.33 12.63
N LYS A 145 8.63 -4.24 13.32
CA LYS A 145 8.02 -5.41 12.70
C LYS A 145 6.91 -5.01 11.73
N ALA A 146 6.07 -4.07 12.15
CA ALA A 146 4.97 -3.54 11.35
C ALA A 146 5.47 -2.90 10.04
N ILE A 147 6.47 -2.03 10.14
CA ILE A 147 7.11 -1.37 8.98
C ILE A 147 7.75 -2.40 8.08
N GLY A 148 8.48 -3.38 8.64
CA GLY A 148 9.09 -4.43 7.83
C GLY A 148 8.06 -5.19 7.00
N ALA A 149 6.93 -5.57 7.62
CA ALA A 149 5.86 -6.27 6.93
C ALA A 149 5.17 -5.41 5.87
N SER A 150 4.81 -4.16 6.19
CA SER A 150 4.14 -3.27 5.23
C SER A 150 5.07 -2.84 4.09
N THR A 151 6.37 -2.64 4.37
CA THR A 151 7.40 -2.33 3.36
C THR A 151 7.57 -3.48 2.38
N VAL A 152 7.65 -4.73 2.86
CA VAL A 152 7.75 -5.90 1.98
C VAL A 152 6.48 -6.06 1.14
N CYS A 153 5.30 -5.87 1.74
CA CYS A 153 4.02 -5.89 1.03
C CYS A 153 3.98 -4.85 -0.09
N HIS A 154 4.34 -3.60 0.22
CA HIS A 154 4.34 -2.48 -0.70
C HIS A 154 5.38 -2.67 -1.82
N ALA A 155 6.63 -3.01 -1.48
CA ALA A 155 7.67 -3.27 -2.48
C ALA A 155 7.29 -4.44 -3.40
N PHE A 156 6.66 -5.49 -2.87
CA PHE A 156 6.18 -6.61 -3.68
C PHE A 156 5.05 -6.19 -4.62
N PHE A 157 4.10 -5.38 -4.16
CA PHE A 157 3.08 -4.80 -5.05
C PHE A 157 3.70 -3.94 -6.17
N ASN A 158 4.63 -3.04 -5.83
CA ASN A 158 5.32 -2.21 -6.83
C ASN A 158 6.12 -3.04 -7.83
N LEU A 159 6.69 -4.16 -7.38
CA LEU A 159 7.39 -5.11 -8.25
C LEU A 159 6.42 -5.76 -9.25
N LEU A 160 5.24 -6.20 -8.80
CA LEU A 160 4.21 -6.79 -9.68
C LEU A 160 3.74 -5.79 -10.75
N ILE A 161 3.46 -4.54 -10.34
CA ILE A 161 3.06 -3.48 -11.27
C ILE A 161 4.18 -3.15 -12.26
N SER A 162 5.43 -3.06 -11.79
CA SER A 162 6.59 -2.81 -12.65
C SER A 162 6.78 -3.91 -13.69
N TYR A 163 6.68 -5.18 -13.29
CA TYR A 163 6.76 -6.29 -14.25
C TYR A 163 5.60 -6.30 -15.23
N LEU A 164 4.37 -6.01 -14.80
CA LEU A 164 3.23 -5.89 -15.72
C LEU A 164 3.49 -4.79 -16.75
N ALA A 165 3.97 -3.62 -16.34
CA ALA A 165 4.34 -2.54 -17.25
C ALA A 165 5.43 -2.97 -18.24
N TYR A 166 6.46 -3.69 -17.79
CA TYR A 166 7.49 -4.27 -18.66
C TYR A 166 6.89 -5.24 -19.69
N PHE A 167 6.00 -6.15 -19.27
CA PHE A 167 5.37 -7.10 -20.17
C PHE A 167 4.47 -6.44 -21.22
N MET A 168 3.77 -5.35 -20.87
CA MET A 168 2.85 -4.66 -21.78
C MET A 168 3.58 -3.71 -22.74
N HIS A 169 4.63 -3.03 -22.29
CA HIS A 169 5.25 -1.92 -23.02
C HIS A 169 6.71 -2.15 -23.41
N GLY A 170 7.35 -3.22 -22.95
CA GLY A 170 8.73 -3.58 -23.31
C GLY A 170 9.82 -2.67 -22.74
N VAL A 171 9.50 -1.87 -21.70
CA VAL A 171 10.40 -0.86 -21.08
C VAL A 171 10.96 -1.34 -19.74
#